data_AF-A0A0F9B1X6-F1
#
_entry.id   AF-A0A0F9B1X6-F1
#
_cell.length_a   1.000
_cell.length_b   1.000
_cell.length_c   1.000
_cell.angle_alpha   90.00
_cell.angle_beta   90.00
_cell.angle_gamma   90.00
#
_symmetry.space_group_name_H-M   'P 1'
#
loop_
_entity.id
_entity.type
_entity.pdbx_description
1 polymer ?
#
loop_
_entity_poly.entity_id
_entity_poly.type
_entity_poly.pdbx_seq_one_letter_code
_entity_poly.pdbx_strand_id
1 'polypeptide(L)'
;MEGGGVAYSEGAVEKRHESLARGLTDEYDRMNQHSDQMKEAQKNTSARVKALETLMGIDKSNQSGYNWVKMSENWFNNDTGQDVYLNNRHTNAGNTFWYELFPNILFYQLASFYPDTGDFQNEFHSVADRWYEASVGMGGSTDPWIVPNFDYTAYSFNTMKPIYNAKWREPDAAAAISWFEYMAYLKYQDPKYLVAAEWGLQFLDELDFIPLYEILLPYGAYIAARINAEVGTTYDISKIINWAFGPAEARSGWGVIADNWG
;
A
#
# COMPACT_ATOMS: atom_id res chain seq x y z
N MET A 1 65.25 47.70 -26.08
CA MET A 1 63.79 47.48 -26.00
C MET A 1 63.44 46.46 -27.07
N GLU A 2 63.48 45.18 -26.72
CA GLU A 2 63.01 44.10 -27.59
C GLU A 2 61.62 43.68 -27.11
N GLY A 3 60.66 43.68 -28.03
CA GLY A 3 59.27 43.30 -27.78
C GLY A 3 59.05 41.82 -28.05
N GLY A 4 58.62 41.08 -27.03
CA GLY A 4 58.16 39.70 -27.15
C GLY A 4 56.68 39.67 -27.58
N GLY A 5 56.41 39.25 -28.81
CA GLY A 5 55.07 38.91 -29.27
C GLY A 5 54.72 37.47 -28.88
N VAL A 6 53.65 37.29 -28.11
CA VAL A 6 53.12 35.96 -27.76
C VAL A 6 52.26 35.46 -28.93
N ALA A 7 52.72 34.39 -29.59
CA ALA A 7 51.95 33.69 -30.61
C ALA A 7 50.85 32.84 -29.94
N TYR A 8 49.58 33.17 -30.20
CA TYR A 8 48.46 32.30 -29.87
C TYR A 8 48.35 31.20 -30.94
N SER A 9 48.48 29.93 -30.57
CA SER A 9 48.36 28.81 -31.50
C SER A 9 46.89 28.48 -31.78
N GLU A 10 46.49 28.48 -33.05
CA GLU A 10 45.13 28.15 -33.52
C GLU A 10 44.66 26.78 -33.00
N GLY A 11 45.56 25.81 -32.85
CA GLY A 11 45.25 24.48 -32.30
C GLY A 11 44.81 24.46 -30.83
N ALA A 12 45.03 25.53 -30.05
CA ALA A 12 44.54 25.64 -28.68
C ALA A 12 43.10 26.17 -28.60
N VAL A 13 42.60 26.80 -29.66
CA VAL A 13 41.21 27.28 -29.77
C VAL A 13 40.32 26.13 -30.26
N GLU A 14 40.77 25.40 -31.29
CA GLU A 14 40.05 24.24 -31.83
C GLU A 14 39.85 23.13 -30.80
N LYS A 15 40.88 22.79 -30.01
CA LYS A 15 40.77 21.83 -28.90
C LYS A 15 39.79 22.26 -27.80
N ARG A 16 39.62 23.56 -27.56
CA ARG A 16 38.64 24.08 -26.59
C ARG A 16 37.21 23.95 -27.12
N HIS A 17 37.00 24.22 -28.42
CA HIS A 17 35.69 24.05 -29.04
C HIS A 17 35.25 22.58 -29.08
N GLU A 18 36.16 21.65 -29.38
CA GLU A 18 35.87 20.20 -29.32
C GLU A 18 35.56 19.73 -27.89
N SER A 19 36.30 20.22 -26.89
CA SER A 19 36.05 19.89 -25.48
C SER A 19 34.70 20.40 -24.98
N LEU A 20 34.27 21.60 -25.42
CA LEU A 20 32.97 22.17 -25.08
C LEU A 20 31.83 21.41 -25.76
N ALA A 21 31.99 21.04 -27.04
CA ALA A 21 31.00 20.27 -27.79
C ALA A 21 30.80 18.86 -27.20
N ARG A 22 31.89 18.19 -26.77
CA ARG A 22 31.80 16.92 -26.05
C ARG A 22 31.11 17.07 -24.71
N GLY A 23 31.45 18.11 -23.93
CA GLY A 23 30.80 18.38 -22.65
C GLY A 23 29.28 18.57 -22.76
N LEU A 24 28.81 19.29 -23.78
CA LEU A 24 27.38 19.49 -24.05
C LEU A 24 26.68 18.20 -24.50
N THR A 25 27.37 17.35 -25.26
CA THR A 25 26.84 16.05 -25.70
C THR A 25 26.73 15.09 -24.51
N ASP A 26 27.76 15.04 -23.65
CA ASP A 26 27.76 14.23 -22.44
C ASP A 26 26.73 14.69 -21.41
N GLU A 27 26.40 15.99 -21.37
CA GLU A 27 25.35 16.55 -20.52
C GLU A 27 23.95 16.24 -21.08
N TYR A 28 23.77 16.34 -22.42
CA TYR A 28 22.53 15.95 -23.10
C TYR A 28 22.24 14.45 -22.94
N ASP A 29 23.25 13.59 -23.09
CA ASP A 29 23.11 12.14 -22.90
C ASP A 29 22.83 11.77 -21.44
N ARG A 30 23.44 12.48 -20.48
CA ARG A 30 23.12 12.33 -19.06
C ARG A 30 21.70 12.76 -18.73
N MET A 31 21.23 13.90 -19.28
CA MET A 31 19.84 14.35 -19.11
C MET A 31 18.84 13.34 -19.69
N ASN A 32 19.14 12.74 -20.84
CA ASN A 32 18.30 11.72 -21.46
C ASN A 32 18.29 10.42 -20.64
N GLN A 33 19.45 9.95 -20.18
CA GLN A 33 19.55 8.79 -19.29
C GLN A 33 18.80 9.02 -17.97
N HIS A 34 18.88 10.22 -17.39
CA HIS A 34 18.12 10.56 -16.18
C HIS A 34 16.61 10.58 -16.48
N SER A 35 16.20 11.05 -17.66
CA SER A 35 14.79 10.98 -18.09
C SER A 35 14.30 9.55 -18.26
N ASP A 36 15.14 8.66 -18.78
CA ASP A 36 14.79 7.26 -19.02
C ASP A 36 14.82 6.44 -17.73
N GLN A 37 15.76 6.72 -16.82
CA GLN A 37 15.75 6.19 -15.46
C GLN A 37 14.55 6.68 -14.67
N MET A 38 14.12 7.93 -14.83
CA MET A 38 12.90 8.46 -14.21
C MET A 38 11.63 7.82 -14.81
N LYS A 39 11.58 7.60 -16.13
CA LYS A 39 10.49 6.84 -16.77
C LYS A 39 10.47 5.39 -16.31
N GLU A 40 11.63 4.75 -16.14
CA GLU A 40 11.75 3.37 -15.67
C GLU A 40 11.44 3.25 -14.18
N ALA A 41 11.83 4.23 -13.36
CA ALA A 41 11.42 4.35 -11.98
C ALA A 41 9.91 4.56 -11.87
N GLN A 42 9.31 5.40 -12.72
CA GLN A 42 7.86 5.58 -12.86
C GLN A 42 7.14 4.28 -13.27
N LYS A 43 7.73 3.50 -14.18
CA LYS A 43 7.21 2.17 -14.57
C LYS A 43 7.26 1.15 -13.44
N ASN A 44 8.33 1.18 -12.65
CA ASN A 44 8.50 0.33 -11.48
C ASN A 44 7.84 0.92 -10.23
N THR A 45 7.12 2.03 -10.35
CA THR A 45 6.46 2.64 -9.21
C THR A 45 5.25 1.80 -8.81
N SER A 46 5.27 1.33 -7.57
CA SER A 46 4.23 0.53 -6.94
C SER A 46 2.86 1.24 -6.96
N ALA A 47 1.78 0.47 -6.79
CA ALA A 47 0.42 1.00 -6.63
C ALA A 47 0.31 2.14 -5.60
N ARG A 48 1.23 2.18 -4.61
CA ARG A 48 1.30 3.20 -3.55
C ARG A 48 1.39 4.63 -4.07
N VAL A 49 2.34 4.90 -4.96
CA VAL A 49 2.55 6.28 -5.46
C VAL A 49 1.44 6.68 -6.42
N LYS A 50 0.93 5.74 -7.21
CA LYS A 50 -0.18 5.97 -8.14
C LYS A 50 -1.46 6.36 -7.40
N ALA A 51 -1.77 5.68 -6.28
CA ALA A 51 -2.88 6.03 -5.41
C ALA A 51 -2.71 7.44 -4.81
N LEU A 52 -1.52 7.75 -4.27
CA LEU A 52 -1.23 9.07 -3.70
C LEU A 52 -1.34 10.21 -4.72
N GLU A 53 -0.81 10.02 -5.93
CA GLU A 53 -0.88 11.06 -6.98
C GLU A 53 -2.31 11.23 -7.53
N THR A 54 -3.10 10.16 -7.57
CA THR A 54 -4.53 10.22 -7.89
C THR A 54 -5.28 11.06 -6.84
N LEU A 55 -4.98 10.85 -5.55
CA LEU A 55 -5.53 11.67 -4.45
C LEU A 55 -5.14 13.14 -4.57
N MET A 56 -4.01 13.46 -5.22
CA MET A 56 -3.58 14.82 -5.54
C MET A 56 -4.20 15.38 -6.83
N GLY A 57 -5.15 14.66 -7.45
CA GLY A 57 -5.85 15.10 -8.66
C GLY A 57 -5.09 14.88 -9.96
N ILE A 58 -3.99 14.11 -9.95
CA ILE A 58 -3.25 13.77 -11.17
C ILE A 58 -3.90 12.55 -11.80
N ASP A 59 -4.42 12.68 -13.03
CA ASP A 59 -4.99 11.55 -13.74
C ASP A 59 -3.92 10.55 -14.18
N LYS A 60 -3.89 9.39 -13.52
CA LYS A 60 -2.98 8.29 -13.80
C LYS A 60 -3.47 7.31 -14.85
N SER A 61 -4.73 7.42 -15.27
CA SER A 61 -5.29 6.56 -16.32
C SER A 61 -4.76 6.94 -17.71
N ASN A 62 -4.22 8.16 -17.86
CA ASN A 62 -3.63 8.65 -19.10
C ASN A 62 -2.52 9.67 -18.84
N GLN A 63 -1.45 9.26 -18.15
CA GLN A 63 -0.28 10.13 -17.95
C GLN A 63 0.84 9.74 -18.91
N SER A 64 1.21 10.68 -19.79
CA SER A 64 2.27 10.49 -20.80
C SER A 64 1.99 9.30 -21.75
N GLY A 65 0.72 9.04 -22.08
CA GLY A 65 0.31 7.93 -22.95
C GLY A 65 0.28 6.56 -22.27
N TYR A 66 0.48 6.50 -20.95
CA TYR A 66 0.41 5.26 -20.18
C TYR A 66 -0.78 5.27 -19.22
N ASN A 67 -1.47 4.13 -19.16
CA ASN A 67 -2.47 3.86 -18.14
C ASN A 67 -1.81 3.17 -16.95
N TRP A 68 -1.31 3.98 -16.02
CA TRP A 68 -0.63 3.51 -14.82
C TRP A 68 -1.57 2.79 -13.87
N VAL A 69 -2.83 3.20 -13.85
CA VAL A 69 -3.91 2.58 -13.06
C VAL A 69 -4.07 1.13 -13.49
N LYS A 70 -4.25 0.88 -14.79
CA LYS A 70 -4.37 -0.49 -15.33
C LYS A 70 -3.13 -1.32 -15.07
N MET A 71 -1.93 -0.72 -15.14
CA MET A 71 -0.71 -1.46 -14.83
C MET A 71 -0.64 -1.95 -13.38
N SER A 72 -1.44 -1.42 -12.45
CA SER A 72 -1.47 -1.91 -11.06
C SER A 72 -2.03 -3.33 -10.94
N GLU A 73 -2.82 -3.81 -11.89
CA GLU A 73 -3.32 -5.20 -11.94
C GLU A 73 -2.19 -6.24 -11.91
N ASN A 74 -0.98 -5.87 -12.35
CA ASN A 74 0.17 -6.77 -12.27
C ASN A 74 0.52 -7.20 -10.84
N TRP A 75 0.00 -6.51 -9.82
CA TRP A 75 0.17 -6.85 -8.40
C TRP A 75 -0.99 -7.66 -7.83
N PHE A 76 -2.06 -7.90 -8.61
CA PHE A 76 -3.09 -8.87 -8.28
C PHE A 76 -2.55 -10.28 -8.58
N ASN A 77 -2.26 -11.05 -7.54
CA ASN A 77 -1.54 -12.33 -7.64
C ASN A 77 -2.51 -13.50 -7.86
N ASN A 78 -3.13 -13.54 -9.05
CA ASN A 78 -4.05 -14.61 -9.45
C ASN A 78 -3.32 -15.86 -9.99
N ASP A 79 -2.13 -15.69 -10.58
CA ASP A 79 -1.32 -16.77 -11.13
C ASP A 79 -0.80 -17.73 -10.05
N THR A 80 -0.69 -17.25 -8.82
CA THR A 80 -0.35 -18.04 -7.62
C THR A 80 -1.57 -18.38 -6.76
N GLY A 81 -2.79 -18.11 -7.23
CA GLY A 81 -4.05 -18.41 -6.53
C GLY A 81 -4.23 -17.65 -5.20
N GLN A 82 -3.54 -16.52 -5.03
CA GLN A 82 -3.75 -15.67 -3.85
C GLN A 82 -5.01 -14.83 -4.03
N ASP A 83 -5.24 -14.38 -5.27
CA ASP A 83 -6.42 -13.61 -5.69
C ASP A 83 -6.63 -12.32 -4.86
N VAL A 84 -5.51 -11.71 -4.47
CA VAL A 84 -5.39 -10.44 -3.74
C VAL A 84 -4.21 -9.62 -4.28
N TYR A 85 -4.18 -8.32 -3.96
CA TYR A 85 -3.02 -7.47 -4.24
C TYR A 85 -1.91 -7.72 -3.21
N LEU A 86 -0.69 -8.00 -3.68
CA LEU A 86 0.49 -8.17 -2.82
C LEU A 86 1.57 -7.13 -3.15
N ASN A 87 2.57 -7.02 -2.28
CA ASN A 87 3.69 -6.09 -2.49
C ASN A 87 4.58 -6.46 -3.69
N ASN A 88 4.57 -7.73 -4.10
CA ASN A 88 5.32 -8.25 -5.23
C ASN A 88 4.40 -9.04 -6.18
N ARG A 89 4.86 -9.22 -7.42
CA ARG A 89 4.17 -9.99 -8.47
C ARG A 89 4.63 -11.44 -8.43
N HIS A 90 3.76 -12.39 -8.80
CA HIS A 90 4.07 -13.82 -8.84
C HIS A 90 4.55 -14.36 -7.48
N THR A 91 3.94 -13.88 -6.38
CA THR A 91 4.31 -14.24 -5.00
C THR A 91 3.12 -14.81 -4.23
N ASN A 92 3.42 -15.39 -3.06
CA ASN A 92 2.42 -15.89 -2.12
C ASN A 92 2.37 -15.00 -0.87
N ALA A 93 1.18 -14.88 -0.28
CA ALA A 93 1.00 -14.35 1.07
C ALA A 93 1.54 -15.33 2.13
N GLY A 94 1.54 -14.90 3.39
CA GLY A 94 1.94 -15.70 4.55
C GLY A 94 3.26 -15.28 5.20
N ASN A 95 3.78 -14.10 4.89
CA ASN A 95 5.00 -13.55 5.47
C ASN A 95 4.72 -12.45 6.48
N THR A 96 3.80 -11.53 6.17
CA THR A 96 3.51 -10.34 6.99
C THR A 96 2.21 -9.69 6.52
N PHE A 97 1.25 -9.54 7.44
CA PHE A 97 -0.03 -8.90 7.17
C PHE A 97 0.13 -7.49 6.58
N TRP A 98 1.04 -6.68 7.09
CA TRP A 98 1.27 -5.32 6.64
C TRP A 98 1.51 -5.22 5.13
N TYR A 99 2.46 -5.99 4.59
CA TYR A 99 2.77 -5.97 3.17
C TYR A 99 1.73 -6.70 2.31
N GLU A 100 0.84 -7.46 2.93
CA GLU A 100 -0.22 -8.24 2.28
C GLU A 100 -1.56 -7.49 2.30
N LEU A 101 -1.80 -6.58 3.25
CA LEU A 101 -3.06 -5.86 3.41
C LEU A 101 -3.00 -4.44 2.84
N PHE A 102 -1.90 -3.73 3.05
CA PHE A 102 -1.81 -2.33 2.60
C PHE A 102 -1.93 -2.15 1.08
N PRO A 103 -1.37 -3.03 0.22
CA PRO A 103 -1.61 -2.94 -1.22
C PRO A 103 -3.10 -3.03 -1.60
N ASN A 104 -3.90 -3.81 -0.86
CA ASN A 104 -5.34 -3.94 -1.09
C ASN A 104 -6.09 -2.66 -0.72
N ILE A 105 -5.72 -2.00 0.39
CA ILE A 105 -6.28 -0.68 0.74
C ILE A 105 -6.06 0.32 -0.39
N LEU A 106 -4.82 0.39 -0.89
CA LEU A 106 -4.46 1.32 -1.97
C LEU A 106 -5.18 0.99 -3.27
N PHE A 107 -5.33 -0.30 -3.59
CA PHE A 107 -6.12 -0.75 -4.72
C PHE A 107 -7.59 -0.31 -4.58
N TYR A 108 -8.22 -0.50 -3.42
CA TYR A 108 -9.60 -0.08 -3.18
C TYR A 108 -9.79 1.43 -3.34
N GLN A 109 -8.84 2.22 -2.84
CA GLN A 109 -8.82 3.67 -3.06
C GLN A 109 -8.73 3.98 -4.55
N LEU A 110 -7.82 3.33 -5.28
CA LEU A 110 -7.65 3.54 -6.72
C LEU A 110 -8.89 3.13 -7.52
N ALA A 111 -9.50 1.99 -7.20
CA ALA A 111 -10.71 1.48 -7.82
C ALA A 111 -11.93 2.37 -7.56
N SER A 112 -11.94 3.15 -6.46
CA SER A 112 -12.99 4.14 -6.22
C SER A 112 -12.95 5.31 -7.20
N PHE A 113 -11.75 5.70 -7.68
CA PHE A 113 -11.58 6.75 -8.68
C PHE A 113 -11.69 6.22 -10.12
N TYR A 114 -11.30 4.96 -10.34
CA TYR A 114 -11.18 4.36 -11.66
C TYR A 114 -11.90 3.00 -11.77
N PRO A 115 -13.22 2.95 -11.48
CA PRO A 115 -13.94 1.68 -11.33
C PRO A 115 -13.99 0.81 -12.59
N ASP A 116 -13.88 1.42 -13.78
CA ASP A 116 -13.96 0.72 -15.07
C ASP A 116 -12.60 0.38 -15.67
N THR A 117 -11.53 0.47 -14.87
CA THR A 117 -10.19 0.13 -15.34
C THR A 117 -9.98 -1.38 -15.29
N GLY A 118 -9.76 -1.97 -16.47
CA GLY A 118 -9.40 -3.38 -16.59
C GLY A 118 -10.43 -4.29 -15.93
N ASP A 119 -9.99 -5.15 -15.01
CA ASP A 119 -10.77 -6.12 -14.25
C ASP A 119 -11.04 -5.70 -12.79
N PHE A 120 -10.82 -4.43 -12.46
CA PHE A 120 -10.94 -3.91 -11.10
C PHE A 120 -12.24 -4.27 -10.37
N GLN A 121 -13.36 -4.40 -11.09
CA GLN A 121 -14.64 -4.80 -10.49
C GLN A 121 -14.56 -6.22 -9.89
N ASN A 122 -14.02 -7.17 -10.66
CA ASN A 122 -13.88 -8.56 -10.23
C ASN A 122 -12.79 -8.68 -9.16
N GLU A 123 -11.66 -8.00 -9.34
CA GLU A 123 -10.56 -8.00 -8.37
C GLU A 123 -10.99 -7.40 -7.02
N PHE A 124 -11.81 -6.33 -7.03
CA PHE A 124 -12.38 -5.75 -5.81
C PHE A 124 -13.23 -6.76 -5.06
N HIS A 125 -14.12 -7.47 -5.76
CA HIS A 125 -14.94 -8.52 -5.16
C HIS A 125 -14.08 -9.68 -4.63
N SER A 126 -13.10 -10.12 -5.42
CA SER A 126 -12.16 -11.19 -5.05
C SER A 126 -11.40 -10.88 -3.76
N VAL A 127 -10.87 -9.67 -3.63
CA VAL A 127 -10.15 -9.25 -2.42
C VAL A 127 -11.03 -9.35 -1.18
N ALA A 128 -12.29 -8.91 -1.25
CA ALA A 128 -13.23 -9.00 -0.14
C ALA A 128 -13.54 -10.47 0.20
N ASP A 129 -13.79 -11.32 -0.81
CA ASP A 129 -14.06 -12.74 -0.57
C ASP A 129 -12.87 -13.46 0.08
N ARG A 130 -11.64 -13.19 -0.39
CA ARG A 130 -10.44 -13.81 0.14
C ARG A 130 -10.16 -13.43 1.59
N TRP A 131 -10.34 -12.16 1.95
CA TRP A 131 -10.10 -11.72 3.33
C TRP A 131 -11.27 -12.04 4.28
N TYR A 132 -12.49 -12.15 3.78
CA TYR A 132 -13.60 -12.78 4.50
C TYR A 132 -13.27 -14.24 4.82
N GLU A 133 -12.84 -15.03 3.83
CA GLU A 133 -12.41 -16.42 4.03
C GLU A 133 -11.23 -16.53 5.00
N ALA A 134 -10.30 -15.58 4.96
CA ALA A 134 -9.20 -15.52 5.91
C ALA A 134 -9.71 -15.30 7.34
N SER A 135 -10.68 -14.39 7.53
CA SER A 135 -11.33 -14.14 8.83
C SER A 135 -12.03 -15.39 9.35
N VAL A 136 -12.73 -16.14 8.48
CA VAL A 136 -13.29 -17.46 8.82
C VAL A 136 -12.18 -18.46 9.19
N GLY A 137 -11.10 -18.53 8.42
CA GLY A 137 -9.96 -19.40 8.69
C GLY A 137 -9.18 -19.06 9.97
N MET A 138 -9.33 -17.83 10.48
CA MET A 138 -8.83 -17.38 11.78
C MET A 138 -9.82 -17.63 12.93
N GLY A 139 -10.91 -18.36 12.67
CA GLY A 139 -11.89 -18.79 13.67
C GLY A 139 -13.18 -17.99 13.70
N GLY A 140 -13.38 -17.05 12.78
CA GLY A 140 -14.63 -16.29 12.66
C GLY A 140 -15.85 -17.17 12.43
N SER A 141 -16.92 -16.92 13.18
CA SER A 141 -18.20 -17.62 13.03
C SER A 141 -19.35 -16.70 13.41
N THR A 142 -20.49 -16.82 12.71
CA THR A 142 -21.72 -16.08 13.03
C THR A 142 -22.69 -16.88 13.91
N ASP A 143 -22.54 -18.21 13.96
CA ASP A 143 -23.36 -19.10 14.78
C ASP A 143 -22.55 -20.27 15.37
N PRO A 144 -22.11 -20.20 16.64
CA PRO A 144 -22.22 -19.02 17.52
C PRO A 144 -21.35 -17.86 17.01
N TRP A 145 -21.63 -16.64 17.47
CA TRP A 145 -20.79 -15.47 17.20
C TRP A 145 -19.42 -15.66 17.85
N ILE A 146 -18.37 -15.78 17.02
CA ILE A 146 -16.98 -15.92 17.43
C ILE A 146 -16.17 -14.89 16.65
N VAL A 147 -15.46 -14.03 17.38
CA VAL A 147 -14.52 -13.06 16.83
C VAL A 147 -13.25 -13.81 16.37
N PRO A 148 -12.79 -13.64 15.12
CA PRO A 148 -11.54 -14.20 14.64
C PRO A 148 -10.36 -13.72 15.47
N ASN A 149 -9.36 -14.58 15.67
CA ASN A 149 -8.11 -14.16 16.26
C ASN A 149 -7.18 -13.59 15.17
N PHE A 150 -6.97 -12.28 15.16
CA PHE A 150 -6.04 -11.63 14.23
C PHE A 150 -4.60 -11.54 14.76
N ASP A 151 -4.33 -12.05 15.97
CA ASP A 151 -3.02 -11.94 16.63
C ASP A 151 -1.98 -12.94 16.09
N TYR A 152 -1.64 -12.74 14.82
CA TYR A 152 -0.72 -13.55 14.04
C TYR A 152 0.22 -12.65 13.24
N THR A 153 1.26 -13.24 12.63
CA THR A 153 2.18 -12.51 11.76
C THR A 153 1.54 -12.28 10.38
N ALA A 154 0.83 -13.28 9.85
CA ALA A 154 0.31 -13.30 8.49
C ALA A 154 -0.79 -14.35 8.32
N TYR A 155 -1.34 -14.47 7.10
CA TYR A 155 -2.26 -15.53 6.71
C TYR A 155 -1.82 -16.25 5.44
N SER A 156 -1.90 -17.59 5.45
CA SER A 156 -1.58 -18.40 4.29
C SER A 156 -2.84 -18.78 3.53
N PHE A 157 -2.97 -18.21 2.35
CA PHE A 157 -4.02 -18.53 1.38
C PHE A 157 -3.92 -19.92 0.76
N ASN A 158 -2.74 -20.54 0.79
CA ASN A 158 -2.53 -21.90 0.28
C ASN A 158 -2.97 -22.97 1.27
N THR A 159 -2.78 -22.69 2.58
CA THR A 159 -3.15 -23.65 3.65
C THR A 159 -4.44 -23.26 4.36
N MET A 160 -4.99 -22.07 4.05
CA MET A 160 -6.13 -21.44 4.70
C MET A 160 -5.96 -21.35 6.23
N LYS A 161 -4.77 -20.94 6.67
CA LYS A 161 -4.40 -20.88 8.10
C LYS A 161 -3.61 -19.62 8.45
N PRO A 162 -3.79 -19.08 9.66
CA PRO A 162 -2.91 -18.04 10.18
C PRO A 162 -1.49 -18.56 10.42
N ILE A 163 -0.50 -17.66 10.31
CA ILE A 163 0.92 -17.94 10.51
C ILE A 163 1.45 -17.07 11.65
N TYR A 164 2.12 -17.69 12.61
CA TYR A 164 2.98 -17.01 13.58
C TYR A 164 4.45 -17.40 13.33
N ASN A 165 5.29 -16.41 13.06
CA ASN A 165 6.70 -16.62 12.70
C ASN A 165 7.65 -16.75 13.91
N ALA A 166 7.11 -16.81 15.13
CA ALA A 166 7.85 -16.86 16.40
C ALA A 166 8.71 -15.62 16.71
N LYS A 167 8.51 -14.49 16.00
CA LYS A 167 9.27 -13.25 16.22
C LYS A 167 8.40 -12.05 16.55
N TRP A 168 7.28 -11.86 15.84
CA TRP A 168 6.34 -10.76 16.09
C TRP A 168 4.93 -11.11 15.59
N ARG A 169 3.96 -10.28 15.96
CA ARG A 169 2.56 -10.36 15.52
C ARG A 169 2.14 -9.00 14.93
N GLU A 170 1.09 -9.02 14.12
CA GLU A 170 0.55 -7.84 13.43
C GLU A 170 -0.98 -7.76 13.64
N PRO A 171 -1.46 -7.66 14.90
CA PRO A 171 -2.89 -7.66 15.22
C PRO A 171 -3.66 -6.46 14.65
N ASP A 172 -2.98 -5.37 14.28
CA ASP A 172 -3.61 -4.26 13.55
C ASP A 172 -4.05 -4.62 12.12
N ALA A 173 -3.73 -5.84 11.64
CA ALA A 173 -4.36 -6.44 10.47
C ALA A 173 -5.89 -6.36 10.50
N ALA A 174 -6.48 -6.50 11.70
CA ALA A 174 -7.92 -6.37 11.91
C ALA A 174 -8.46 -5.01 11.43
N ALA A 175 -7.68 -3.92 11.54
CA ALA A 175 -8.08 -2.59 11.11
C ALA A 175 -8.20 -2.49 9.58
N ALA A 176 -7.23 -3.07 8.86
CA ALA A 176 -7.21 -3.07 7.41
C ALA A 176 -8.33 -3.93 6.83
N ILE A 177 -8.49 -5.15 7.37
CA ILE A 177 -9.55 -6.07 6.97
C ILE A 177 -10.90 -5.40 7.20
N SER A 178 -11.13 -4.82 8.38
CA SER A 178 -12.39 -4.12 8.65
C SER A 178 -12.70 -3.00 7.66
N TRP A 179 -11.66 -2.26 7.25
CA TRP A 179 -11.82 -1.15 6.34
C TRP A 179 -12.28 -1.59 4.95
N PHE A 180 -11.58 -2.53 4.29
CA PHE A 180 -11.96 -2.93 2.93
C PHE A 180 -13.20 -3.82 2.91
N GLU A 181 -13.44 -4.62 3.95
CA GLU A 181 -14.69 -5.39 4.08
C GLU A 181 -15.90 -4.44 4.18
N TYR A 182 -15.81 -3.37 4.97
CA TYR A 182 -16.89 -2.40 5.01
C TYR A 182 -17.06 -1.64 3.68
N MET A 183 -15.97 -1.33 2.97
CA MET A 183 -16.09 -0.78 1.61
C MET A 183 -16.80 -1.75 0.66
N ALA A 184 -16.54 -3.05 0.77
CA ALA A 184 -17.23 -4.08 0.01
C ALA A 184 -18.70 -4.22 0.40
N TYR A 185 -19.03 -4.14 1.69
CA TYR A 185 -20.41 -4.06 2.16
C TYR A 185 -21.16 -2.87 1.55
N LEU A 186 -20.57 -1.67 1.59
CA LEU A 186 -21.20 -0.48 0.99
C LEU A 186 -21.46 -0.66 -0.51
N LYS A 187 -20.54 -1.32 -1.22
CA LYS A 187 -20.62 -1.53 -2.67
C LYS A 187 -21.62 -2.62 -3.06
N TYR A 188 -21.58 -3.77 -2.40
CA TYR A 188 -22.31 -4.98 -2.81
C TYR A 188 -23.54 -5.29 -1.96
N GLN A 189 -23.66 -4.67 -0.77
CA GLN A 189 -24.74 -4.89 0.19
C GLN A 189 -24.88 -6.36 0.64
N ASP A 190 -23.81 -7.15 0.52
CA ASP A 190 -23.74 -8.51 1.06
C ASP A 190 -23.41 -8.44 2.57
N PRO A 191 -24.30 -8.93 3.45
CA PRO A 191 -24.09 -8.87 4.90
C PRO A 191 -22.81 -9.54 5.39
N LYS A 192 -22.25 -10.51 4.66
CA LYS A 192 -21.03 -11.21 5.09
C LYS A 192 -19.84 -10.27 5.25
N TYR A 193 -19.77 -9.21 4.43
CA TYR A 193 -18.70 -8.22 4.50
C TYR A 193 -18.88 -7.27 5.69
N LEU A 194 -20.13 -6.93 6.04
CA LEU A 194 -20.38 -6.17 7.27
C LEU A 194 -19.97 -6.99 8.50
N VAL A 195 -20.33 -8.28 8.52
CA VAL A 195 -19.92 -9.20 9.58
C VAL A 195 -18.39 -9.25 9.73
N ALA A 196 -17.64 -9.39 8.64
CA ALA A 196 -16.18 -9.40 8.71
C ALA A 196 -15.60 -8.06 9.17
N ALA A 197 -16.23 -6.94 8.82
CA ALA A 197 -15.84 -5.63 9.34
C ALA A 197 -16.10 -5.49 10.84
N GLU A 198 -17.25 -5.96 11.33
CA GLU A 198 -17.58 -5.96 12.75
C GLU A 198 -16.68 -6.90 13.56
N TRP A 199 -16.29 -8.05 13.00
CA TRP A 199 -15.32 -8.95 13.61
C TRP A 199 -13.98 -8.29 13.87
N GLY A 200 -13.40 -7.63 12.87
CA GLY A 200 -12.10 -6.98 13.04
C GLY A 200 -12.17 -5.79 14.00
N LEU A 201 -13.23 -4.99 13.97
CA LEU A 201 -13.42 -3.89 14.92
C LEU A 201 -13.68 -4.38 16.35
N GLN A 202 -14.46 -5.45 16.52
CA GLN A 202 -14.69 -6.05 17.83
C GLN A 202 -13.39 -6.63 18.40
N PHE A 203 -12.56 -7.28 17.58
CA PHE A 203 -11.23 -7.72 18.00
C PHE A 203 -10.39 -6.55 18.53
N LEU A 204 -10.32 -5.43 17.80
CA LEU A 204 -9.59 -4.23 18.25
C LEU A 204 -10.18 -3.61 19.53
N ASP A 205 -11.51 -3.61 19.65
CA ASP A 205 -12.20 -3.07 20.82
C ASP A 205 -11.97 -3.92 22.08
N GLU A 206 -11.81 -5.23 21.94
CA GLU A 206 -11.54 -6.17 23.03
C GLU A 206 -10.06 -6.28 23.41
N LEU A 207 -9.14 -5.91 22.52
CA LEU A 207 -7.69 -5.94 22.77
C LEU A 207 -7.26 -5.00 23.93
N ASP A 208 -6.25 -5.41 24.71
CA ASP A 208 -5.79 -4.67 25.90
C ASP A 208 -4.37 -4.10 25.80
N PHE A 209 -3.73 -4.24 24.62
CA PHE A 209 -2.39 -3.69 24.33
C PHE A 209 -2.39 -2.95 22.99
N ILE A 210 -1.41 -2.07 22.76
CA ILE A 210 -1.28 -1.29 21.51
C ILE A 210 -0.85 -2.22 20.35
N PRO A 211 -1.75 -2.54 19.38
CA PRO A 211 -1.48 -3.52 18.33
C PRO A 211 -0.70 -2.95 17.14
N LEU A 212 -0.27 -1.68 17.21
CA LEU A 212 0.29 -0.91 16.11
C LEU A 212 1.43 -1.63 15.38
N TYR A 213 1.29 -1.74 14.07
CA TYR A 213 2.34 -2.11 13.13
C TYR A 213 2.29 -1.15 11.92
N GLU A 214 3.12 -0.12 11.97
CA GLU A 214 3.23 0.91 10.93
C GLU A 214 2.00 1.82 10.80
N ILE A 215 0.95 1.46 10.03
CA ILE A 215 -0.06 2.44 9.57
C ILE A 215 -1.48 1.89 9.37
N LEU A 216 -1.82 0.68 9.82
CA LEU A 216 -3.17 0.14 9.60
C LEU A 216 -4.21 0.72 10.56
N LEU A 217 -3.83 1.08 11.79
CA LEU A 217 -4.77 1.58 12.81
C LEU A 217 -5.56 2.86 12.45
N PRO A 218 -4.99 3.86 11.75
CA PRO A 218 -5.79 4.98 11.26
C PRO A 218 -7.00 4.57 10.41
N TYR A 219 -6.89 3.50 9.61
CA TYR A 219 -8.02 2.96 8.85
C TYR A 219 -9.07 2.32 9.77
N GLY A 220 -8.62 1.66 10.84
CA GLY A 220 -9.48 1.11 11.90
C GLY A 220 -10.26 2.19 12.64
N ALA A 221 -9.60 3.28 13.03
CA ALA A 221 -10.26 4.40 13.71
C ALA A 221 -11.30 5.07 12.80
N TYR A 222 -10.96 5.27 11.52
CA TYR A 222 -11.89 5.79 10.53
C TYR A 222 -13.11 4.89 10.35
N ILE A 223 -12.90 3.57 10.21
CA ILE A 223 -14.01 2.66 9.95
C ILE A 223 -14.87 2.40 11.19
N ALA A 224 -14.29 2.39 12.39
CA ALA A 224 -15.03 2.39 13.65
C ALA A 224 -15.97 3.59 13.75
N ALA A 225 -15.48 4.79 13.42
CA ALA A 225 -16.31 5.99 13.44
C ALA A 225 -17.48 5.91 12.45
N ARG A 226 -17.25 5.37 11.25
CA ARG A 226 -18.30 5.18 10.24
C ARG A 226 -19.32 4.14 10.66
N ILE A 227 -18.90 2.95 11.08
CA ILE A 227 -19.82 1.87 11.45
C ILE A 227 -20.64 2.27 12.70
N ASN A 228 -20.05 2.96 13.67
CA ASN A 228 -20.81 3.52 14.80
C ASN A 228 -21.92 4.47 14.33
N ALA A 229 -21.64 5.34 13.37
CA ALA A 229 -22.59 6.32 12.87
C ALA A 229 -23.64 5.75 11.91
N GLU A 230 -23.25 4.78 11.07
CA GLU A 230 -24.06 4.27 9.96
C GLU A 230 -24.84 2.99 10.33
N VAL A 231 -24.28 2.14 11.20
CA VAL A 231 -24.87 0.84 11.61
C VAL A 231 -25.37 0.87 13.06
N GLY A 232 -24.84 1.77 13.90
CA GLY A 232 -25.28 1.95 15.29
C GLY A 232 -24.47 1.13 16.31
N THR A 233 -23.26 0.72 15.97
CA THR A 233 -22.29 0.12 16.90
C THR A 233 -21.69 1.18 17.85
N THR A 234 -20.87 0.74 18.81
CA THR A 234 -20.29 1.62 19.84
C THR A 234 -18.81 1.36 20.12
N TYR A 235 -18.02 1.05 19.09
CA TYR A 235 -16.57 0.82 19.21
C TYR A 235 -15.84 2.05 19.78
N ASP A 236 -14.80 1.85 20.58
CA ASP A 236 -14.01 2.92 21.18
C ASP A 236 -13.04 3.55 20.16
N ILE A 237 -13.54 4.55 19.44
CA ILE A 237 -12.77 5.31 18.44
C ILE A 237 -11.56 5.99 19.09
N SER A 238 -11.71 6.49 20.32
CA SER A 238 -10.65 7.22 21.04
C SER A 238 -9.49 6.29 21.40
N LYS A 239 -9.78 5.05 21.78
CA LYS A 239 -8.78 4.01 21.99
C LYS A 239 -7.99 3.71 20.71
N ILE A 240 -8.68 3.39 19.61
CA ILE A 240 -8.02 2.99 18.35
C ILE A 240 -7.17 4.14 17.77
N ILE A 241 -7.67 5.38 17.80
CA ILE A 241 -6.89 6.53 17.31
C ILE A 241 -5.67 6.81 18.19
N ASN A 242 -5.78 6.70 19.52
CA ASN A 242 -4.65 6.92 20.42
C ASN A 242 -3.57 5.84 20.22
N TRP A 243 -3.97 4.59 19.99
CA TRP A 243 -3.03 3.51 19.64
C TRP A 243 -2.24 3.79 18.36
N ALA A 244 -2.84 4.45 17.36
CA ALA A 244 -2.14 4.82 16.13
C ALA A 244 -0.96 5.79 16.35
N PHE A 245 -0.95 6.51 17.48
CA PHE A 245 0.13 7.43 17.87
C PHE A 245 0.95 6.95 19.07
N GLY A 246 0.63 5.77 19.61
CA GLY A 246 1.30 5.20 20.78
C GLY A 246 2.58 4.42 20.42
N PRO A 247 3.39 4.06 21.43
CA PRO A 247 4.49 3.11 21.22
C PRO A 247 3.92 1.72 20.88
N ALA A 248 4.41 1.09 19.81
CA ALA A 248 3.94 -0.24 19.44
C ALA A 248 4.34 -1.30 20.49
N GLU A 249 3.36 -2.00 21.04
CA GLU A 249 3.60 -3.14 21.94
C GLU A 249 3.73 -4.46 21.16
N ALA A 250 2.97 -4.61 20.07
CA ALA A 250 3.08 -5.76 19.16
C ALA A 250 4.48 -5.90 18.53
N ARG A 251 5.21 -4.79 18.41
CA ARG A 251 6.59 -4.76 17.91
C ARG A 251 7.39 -3.61 18.52
N SER A 252 8.08 -3.91 19.62
CA SER A 252 8.96 -2.95 20.31
C SER A 252 9.92 -2.24 19.35
N GLY A 253 9.98 -0.92 19.46
CA GLY A 253 10.83 -0.04 18.63
C GLY A 253 10.15 0.52 17.38
N TRP A 254 8.90 0.13 17.11
CA TRP A 254 8.06 0.73 16.07
C TRP A 254 7.06 1.72 16.68
N GLY A 255 6.69 2.73 15.91
CA GLY A 255 5.79 3.79 16.36
C GLY A 255 5.94 5.05 15.49
N VAL A 256 5.28 6.12 15.90
CA VAL A 256 5.38 7.41 15.21
C VAL A 256 6.77 8.00 15.43
N ILE A 257 7.46 8.29 14.32
CA ILE A 257 8.72 9.03 14.34
C ILE A 257 8.36 10.51 14.54
N ALA A 258 8.61 11.02 15.74
CA ALA A 258 8.40 12.42 16.11
C ALA A 258 9.67 13.29 15.99
N ASP A 259 10.68 12.80 15.25
CA ASP A 259 11.93 13.51 15.05
C ASP A 259 11.78 14.68 14.08
N ASN A 260 12.67 15.67 14.20
CA ASN A 260 12.80 16.76 13.24
C ASN A 260 13.75 16.35 12.11
N TRP A 261 13.30 16.47 10.86
CA TRP A 261 14.09 16.18 9.66
C TRP A 261 14.36 17.50 8.94
N GLY A 262 15.63 17.90 8.80
CA GLY A 262 16.04 19.17 8.19
C GLY A 262 17.54 19.38 8.21
#